data_AF-A0A8C6YWM9-F1
#
_entry.id   AF-A0A8C6YWM9-F1
#
_cell.length_a   1.000
_cell.length_b   1.000
_cell.length_c   1.000
_cell.angle_alpha   90.00
_cell.angle_beta   90.00
_cell.angle_gamma   90.00
#
_symmetry.space_group_name_H-M   'P 1'
#
loop_
_entity.id
_entity.type
_entity.pdbx_description
1 polymer ?
#
loop_
_entity_poly.entity_id
_entity_poly.type
_entity_poly.pdbx_seq_one_letter_code
_entity_poly.pdbx_strand_id
1 'polypeptide(L)' 'MVTDGAAYIGNFDWVGNAFTQNAGAGLVINQADAGNSTSIIKQLKAVFERDWYSNYAKSLQPTKIPNSNICPYTSFPFNE' A
#
# COMPACT_ATOMS: atom_id res chain seq x y z
N MET A 1 -0.42 3.26 4.32
CA MET A 1 -1.37 2.29 3.75
C MET A 1 -2.73 2.51 4.37
N VAL A 2 -3.81 2.45 3.59
CA VAL A 2 -5.18 2.58 4.08
C VAL A 2 -6.00 1.38 3.61
N THR A 3 -6.86 0.88 4.47
CA THR A 3 -7.87 -0.15 4.19
C THR A 3 -9.24 0.38 4.58
N ASP A 4 -10.30 -0.39 4.33
CA ASP A 4 -11.66 0.05 4.66
C ASP A 4 -11.92 0.19 6.17
N GLY A 5 -11.15 -0.51 7.01
CA GLY A 5 -11.33 -0.50 8.48
C GLY A 5 -10.13 0.01 9.27
N ALA A 6 -8.98 0.19 8.64
CA ALA A 6 -7.75 0.57 9.32
C ALA A 6 -6.81 1.39 8.44
N ALA A 7 -5.93 2.15 9.08
CA ALA A 7 -4.85 2.85 8.42
C ALA A 7 -3.53 2.60 9.14
N TYR A 8 -2.49 2.42 8.36
CA TYR A 8 -1.11 2.32 8.82
C TYR A 8 -0.31 3.52 8.33
N ILE A 9 0.29 4.22 9.28
CA ILE A 9 1.21 5.34 9.04
C ILE A 9 2.54 4.95 9.67
N GLY A 10 3.62 4.92 8.89
CA GLY A 10 4.95 4.63 9.40
C GLY A 10 6.01 5.28 8.52
N ASN A 11 7.28 5.17 8.93
CA ASN A 11 8.38 5.72 8.14
C ASN A 11 8.87 4.76 7.04
N PHE A 12 8.51 3.48 7.12
CA PHE A 12 9.05 2.47 6.22
C PHE A 12 8.42 2.47 4.84
N ASP A 13 9.30 2.40 3.83
CA ASP A 13 8.95 2.00 2.48
C ASP A 13 8.62 0.50 2.41
N TRP A 14 7.86 0.11 1.39
CA TRP A 14 7.46 -1.29 1.14
C TRP A 14 8.54 -2.05 0.37
N VAL A 15 9.77 -2.03 0.89
CA VAL A 15 10.93 -2.74 0.34
C VAL A 15 11.47 -3.70 1.40
N GLY A 16 11.80 -4.94 1.00
CA GLY A 16 12.19 -5.99 1.93
C GLY A 16 13.30 -5.60 2.90
N ASN A 17 14.26 -4.78 2.44
CA ASN A 17 15.37 -4.32 3.28
C ASN A 17 14.96 -3.35 4.40
N ALA A 18 13.89 -2.57 4.19
CA ALA A 18 13.41 -1.60 5.17
C ALA A 18 12.92 -2.28 6.45
N PHE A 19 12.43 -3.52 6.36
CA PHE A 19 11.92 -4.28 7.51
C PHE A 19 13.01 -4.95 8.35
N THR A 20 14.20 -5.17 7.78
CA THR A 20 15.27 -5.94 8.44
C THR A 20 16.44 -5.09 8.93
N GLN A 21 16.71 -3.96 8.27
CA GLN A 21 17.93 -3.17 8.52
C GLN A 21 17.69 -1.81 9.17
N ASN A 22 16.46 -1.30 9.15
CA ASN A 22 16.15 0.01 9.70
C ASN A 22 15.31 -0.11 10.98
N ALA A 23 15.64 0.72 11.97
CA ALA A 23 14.73 0.97 13.09
C ALA A 23 13.58 1.84 12.60
N GLY A 24 12.35 1.43 12.86
CA GLY A 24 11.20 2.23 12.47
C GLY A 24 10.04 2.07 13.41
N ALA A 25 9.14 3.02 13.26
CA ALA A 25 7.94 3.16 14.04
C ALA A 25 6.77 3.28 13.08
N GLY A 26 5.64 2.73 13.50
CA GLY A 26 4.39 2.80 12.80
C GLY A 26 3.23 2.91 13.77
N LEU A 27 2.22 3.66 13.38
CA LEU A 27 0.94 3.80 14.05
C LEU A 27 -0.12 3.08 13.23
N VAL A 28 -0.82 2.13 13.87
CA VAL A 28 -2.02 1.51 13.33
C VAL A 28 -3.23 2.16 13.98
N ILE A 29 -4.12 2.68 13.15
CA ILE A 29 -5.42 3.19 13.57
C ILE A 29 -6.47 2.18 13.10
N ASN A 30 -7.22 1.59 14.03
CA ASN A 30 -8.35 0.72 13.73
C ASN A 30 -9.60 1.34 14.35
N GLN A 31 -10.62 1.60 13.54
CA GLN A 31 -11.87 2.21 14.00
C GLN A 31 -13.02 1.26 13.66
N ALA A 32 -13.53 0.58 14.69
CA ALA A 32 -14.63 -0.39 14.56
C ALA A 32 -15.94 0.25 14.05
N ASP A 33 -16.16 1.54 14.32
CA ASP A 33 -17.36 2.28 13.91
C ASP A 33 -17.13 3.12 12.66
N ALA A 34 -17.28 2.50 11.49
CA ALA A 34 -17.32 3.16 10.19
C ALA A 34 -18.57 4.05 9.97
N GLY A 35 -19.50 4.10 10.94
CA GLY A 35 -20.73 4.88 10.86
C GLY A 35 -20.53 6.39 10.98
N ASN A 36 -19.46 6.85 11.65
CA ASN A 36 -19.22 8.28 11.82
C ASN A 36 -18.58 8.89 10.55
N SER A 37 -19.18 9.93 9.99
CA SER A 37 -18.67 10.65 8.81
C SER A 37 -17.35 11.38 9.05
N THR A 38 -16.99 11.59 10.32
CA THR A 38 -15.72 12.23 10.73
C THR A 38 -14.57 11.25 11.00
N SER A 39 -14.75 9.95 10.74
CA SER A 39 -13.69 8.94 10.94
C SER A 39 -12.41 9.30 10.18
N ILE A 40 -11.28 9.24 10.88
CA ILE A 40 -9.95 9.46 10.30
C ILE A 40 -9.65 8.47 9.16
N ILE A 41 -10.18 7.25 9.23
CA ILE A 41 -10.05 6.25 8.17
C ILE A 41 -10.71 6.74 6.88
N LYS A 42 -11.90 7.33 6.96
CA LYS A 42 -12.58 7.91 5.79
C LYS A 42 -11.80 9.08 5.20
N GLN A 43 -11.23 9.94 6.04
CA GLN A 43 -10.41 11.06 5.57
C GLN A 43 -9.16 10.57 4.84
N LEU A 44 -8.46 9.58 5.41
CA LEU A 44 -7.29 8.98 4.77
C LEU A 44 -7.66 8.25 3.47
N LYS A 45 -8.81 7.58 3.42
CA LYS A 45 -9.36 6.96 2.21
C LYS A 45 -9.64 8.01 1.13
N ALA A 46 -10.26 9.14 1.48
CA ALA A 46 -10.54 10.22 0.54
C ALA A 46 -9.26 10.82 -0.07
N VAL A 47 -8.20 10.99 0.74
CA VAL A 47 -6.89 11.43 0.24
C VAL A 47 -6.29 10.38 -0.70
N PHE A 48 -6.35 9.11 -0.33
CA PHE A 48 -5.88 8.02 -1.19
C PHE A 48 -6.62 8.01 -2.54
N GLU A 49 -7.96 8.08 -2.55
CA GLU A 49 -8.76 8.07 -3.77
C GLU A 49 -8.49 9.29 -4.65
N ARG A 50 -8.33 10.48 -4.05
CA ARG A 50 -7.92 11.70 -4.78
C ARG A 50 -6.62 11.50 -5.53
N ASP A 51 -5.62 10.90 -4.89
CA ASP A 51 -4.30 10.70 -5.49
C ASP A 51 -4.30 9.54 -6.48
N TRP A 52 -5.08 8.48 -6.21
CA TRP A 52 -5.20 7.30 -7.07
C TRP A 52 -5.88 7.60 -8.41
N TYR A 53 -6.96 8.39 -8.39
CA TYR A 53 -7.71 8.80 -9.59
C TYR A 53 -7.24 10.14 -10.16
N SER A 54 -6.11 10.66 -9.69
CA SER A 54 -5.54 11.90 -10.17
C SER A 54 -5.12 11.82 -11.64
N ASN A 55 -5.23 12.92 -12.39
CA ASN A 55 -4.70 13.04 -13.76
C ASN A 55 -3.17 12.82 -13.83
N TYR A 56 -2.47 12.88 -12.71
CA TYR A 56 -1.03 12.61 -12.62
C TYR A 56 -0.72 11.14 -12.34
N ALA A 57 -1.71 10.32 -11.97
CA ALA A 57 -1.51 8.90 -11.72
C ALA A 57 -1.18 8.18 -13.03
N LYS A 58 -0.14 7.35 -13.01
CA LYS A 58 0.30 6.54 -14.15
C LYS A 58 0.21 5.08 -13.79
N SER A 59 -0.45 4.31 -14.65
CA SER A 59 -0.46 2.85 -14.51
C SER A 59 0.95 2.31 -14.74
N LEU A 60 1.41 1.44 -13.84
CA LEU A 60 2.66 0.72 -14.02
C LEU A 60 2.43 -0.34 -15.09
N GLN A 61 3.16 -0.22 -16.20
CA GLN A 61 3.17 -1.29 -17.20
C GLN A 61 3.78 -2.54 -16.55
N PRO A 62 3.14 -3.72 -16.66
CA PRO A 62 3.79 -4.97 -16.31
C PRO A 62 5.10 -5.01 -17.07
N THR A 63 6.22 -5.06 -16.34
CA THR A 63 7.53 -5.02 -16.96
C THR A 63 7.57 -6.14 -18.00
N LYS A 64 7.76 -5.82 -19.29
CA LYS A 64 8.27 -6.81 -20.23
C LYS A 64 9.60 -7.24 -19.65
N ILE A 65 9.63 -8.39 -18.98
CA ILE A 65 10.84 -9.01 -18.48
C ILE A 65 11.73 -9.17 -19.71
N PRO A 66 12.83 -8.39 -19.85
CA PRO A 66 13.78 -8.66 -20.92
C PRO A 66 14.44 -9.96 -20.51
N ASN A 67 14.24 -11.00 -21.31
CA ASN A 67 14.81 -12.32 -21.12
C ASN A 67 16.28 -12.24 -20.67
N SER A 68 16.57 -12.52 -19.40
CA SER A 68 17.67 -13.39 -18.93
C SER A 68 17.87 -13.27 -17.41
N ASN A 69 17.60 -14.39 -16.74
CA ASN A 69 18.20 -14.83 -15.47
C ASN A 69 17.89 -14.05 -14.19
N ILE A 70 16.61 -14.00 -13.77
CA ILE A 70 16.24 -13.63 -12.39
C ILE A 70 15.45 -14.78 -11.75
N CYS A 71 15.84 -15.11 -10.51
CA CYS A 71 15.54 -16.31 -9.72
C CYS A 71 14.09 -16.86 -9.75
N PRO A 72 13.89 -18.19 -9.67
CA PRO A 72 12.60 -18.85 -9.93
C PRO A 72 11.57 -18.78 -8.79
N TYR A 73 11.68 -17.84 -7.83
CA TYR A 73 10.85 -17.85 -6.61
C TYR A 73 9.95 -16.63 -6.43
N THR A 74 9.44 -16.05 -7.51
CA THR A 74 8.36 -15.06 -7.40
C THR A 74 7.26 -15.36 -8.40
N SER A 75 6.55 -16.46 -8.18
CA SER A 75 5.18 -16.63 -8.67
C SER A 75 4.32 -16.91 -7.43
N PHE A 76 3.83 -15.85 -6.80
CA PHE A 76 2.61 -16.00 -6.02
C PHE A 76 1.46 -16.10 -7.04
N PRO A 77 0.66 -17.18 -7.04
CA PRO A 77 -0.49 -17.25 -7.90
C PRO A 77 -1.53 -16.25 -7.39
N PHE A 78 -1.78 -15.20 -8.17
CA PHE A 78 -3.07 -14.51 -8.11
C PHE A 78 -4.06 -15.45 -8.78
N ASN A 79 -4.77 -16.24 -7.97
CA ASN A 79 -5.95 -16.95 -8.42
C ASN A 79 -7.11 -15.95 -8.44
N GLU A 80 -7.63 -15.69 -9.64
CA GLU A 80 -9.07 -15.51 -9.87
C GLU A 80 -9.58 -16.75 -10.62
#